data_AF-A0A950V5D7-F1
#
_entry.id   AF-A0A950V5D7-F1
#
_cell.length_a   1.000
_cell.length_b   1.000
_cell.length_c   1.000
_cell.angle_alpha   90.00
_cell.angle_beta   90.00
_cell.angle_gamma   90.00
#
_symmetry.space_group_name_H-M   'P 1'
#
loop_
_entity.id
_entity.type
_entity.pdbx_description
1 polymer ?
#
loop_
_entity_poly.entity_id
_entity_poly.type
_entity_poly.pdbx_seq_one_letter_code
_entity_poly.pdbx_strand_id
1 'polypeptide(L)'
;MFSFLKRWFGRGDDPKIHMPSGPVSPAPTLTGIDEIDFHIRLAEKAYDLMYDSINPTTATAAYSDMKESFSMAIQLAEKRGLTKHVQELQKRRDHCQDVYRNQFR
;
A
#
# COMPACT_ATOMS: atom_id res chain seq x y z
N MET A 1 -5.05 -15.23 -4.13
CA MET A 1 -5.97 -14.08 -4.32
C MET A 1 -5.13 -12.86 -4.73
N PHE A 2 -4.50 -12.89 -5.92
CA PHE A 2 -3.55 -11.87 -6.41
C PHE A 2 -4.09 -11.14 -7.66
N SER A 3 -5.35 -10.71 -7.64
CA SER A 3 -6.01 -10.13 -8.83
C SER A 3 -6.04 -8.61 -8.89
N PHE A 4 -5.70 -7.89 -7.81
CA PHE A 4 -5.74 -6.42 -7.81
C PHE A 4 -4.49 -5.78 -8.43
N LEU A 5 -3.30 -6.33 -8.13
CA LEU A 5 -2.01 -5.85 -8.68
C LEU A 5 -1.92 -5.99 -10.22
N LYS A 6 -2.52 -7.04 -10.80
CA LYS A 6 -2.43 -7.32 -12.24
C LYS A 6 -3.27 -6.36 -13.10
N ARG A 7 -4.29 -5.71 -12.51
CA ARG A 7 -5.08 -4.66 -13.16
C ARG A 7 -4.28 -3.36 -13.31
N TRP A 8 -3.30 -3.15 -12.42
CA TRP A 8 -2.46 -1.96 -12.35
C TRP A 8 -1.25 -2.01 -13.30
N PHE A 9 -0.65 -3.20 -13.46
CA PHE A 9 0.55 -3.40 -14.29
C PHE A 9 0.20 -3.99 -15.66
N GLY A 10 -0.32 -3.13 -16.54
CA GLY A 10 -0.58 -3.42 -17.95
C GLY A 10 0.44 -2.80 -18.92
N ARG A 11 1.75 -2.92 -18.67
CA ARG A 11 2.81 -2.94 -19.70
C ARG A 11 4.17 -3.25 -19.06
N GLY A 12 4.88 -4.20 -19.64
CA GLY A 12 6.14 -4.72 -19.12
C GLY A 12 7.28 -3.72 -19.11
N ASP A 13 8.08 -3.81 -18.07
CA ASP A 13 9.54 -3.79 -18.08
C ASP A 13 9.94 -4.27 -16.69
N ASP A 14 10.48 -5.48 -16.59
CA ASP A 14 11.03 -6.00 -15.34
C ASP A 14 12.48 -5.54 -15.24
N PRO A 15 12.82 -4.54 -14.39
CA PRO A 15 14.21 -4.19 -14.21
C PRO A 15 14.89 -5.34 -13.46
N LYS A 16 15.71 -6.10 -14.18
CA LYS A 16 16.71 -7.00 -13.59
C LYS A 16 17.49 -6.22 -12.56
N ILE A 17 17.28 -6.56 -11.29
CA ILE A 17 18.01 -6.01 -10.15
C ILE A 17 19.45 -6.55 -10.22
N HIS A 18 20.29 -5.96 -11.07
CA HIS A 18 21.72 -6.13 -10.98
C HIS A 18 22.19 -5.19 -9.87
N MET A 19 22.61 -5.75 -8.73
CA MET A 19 23.28 -5.01 -7.66
C MET A 19 24.79 -5.00 -7.95
N PRO A 20 25.39 -3.87 -8.36
CA PRO A 20 26.83 -3.69 -8.22
C PRO A 20 27.14 -3.11 -6.83
N SER A 21 27.95 -3.85 -6.07
CA SER A 21 28.59 -3.35 -4.84
C SER A 21 29.51 -2.17 -5.18
N GLY A 22 29.12 -0.97 -4.76
CA GLY A 22 29.85 0.30 -4.96
C GLY A 22 29.29 1.42 -4.06
N PRO A 23 30.07 2.49 -3.79
CA PRO A 23 29.94 3.27 -2.56
C PRO A 23 28.64 4.07 -2.48
N VAL A 24 28.12 4.12 -1.25
CA VAL A 24 26.95 4.85 -0.74
C VAL A 24 26.58 6.11 -1.55
N SER A 25 25.73 5.93 -2.57
CA SER A 25 24.99 7.02 -3.20
C SER A 25 23.83 7.44 -2.28
N PRO A 26 23.45 8.73 -2.21
CA PRO A 26 22.38 9.19 -1.34
C PRO A 26 21.10 8.42 -1.64
N ALA A 27 20.38 8.03 -0.58
CA ALA A 27 19.18 7.20 -0.63
C ALA A 27 18.31 7.57 -1.84
N PRO A 28 17.83 6.57 -2.62
CA PRO A 28 17.04 6.84 -3.82
C PRO A 28 15.88 7.74 -3.41
N THR A 29 15.89 8.97 -3.93
CA THR A 29 14.76 9.88 -3.79
C THR A 29 13.65 9.23 -4.58
N LEU A 30 12.77 8.49 -3.91
CA LEU A 30 11.64 7.81 -4.51
C LEU A 30 10.87 8.87 -5.30
N THR A 31 10.97 8.81 -6.63
CA THR A 31 10.30 9.79 -7.50
C THR A 31 8.81 9.72 -7.20
N GLY A 32 8.14 10.86 -7.06
CA GLY A 32 6.89 10.93 -6.30
C GLY A 32 5.93 9.74 -6.40
N ILE A 33 5.61 9.23 -7.60
CA ILE A 33 4.67 8.10 -7.79
C ILE A 33 5.07 6.85 -6.96
N ASP A 34 6.38 6.64 -6.79
CA ASP A 34 6.96 5.57 -5.99
C ASP A 34 6.59 5.69 -4.49
N GLU A 35 6.49 6.90 -3.94
CA GLU A 35 6.03 7.11 -2.55
C GLU A 35 4.56 6.69 -2.35
N ILE A 36 3.70 6.95 -3.34
CA ILE A 36 2.30 6.51 -3.28
C ILE A 36 2.26 4.98 -3.31
N ASP A 37 3.02 4.36 -4.20
CA ASP A 37 3.09 2.89 -4.33
C ASP A 37 3.66 2.24 -3.06
N PHE A 38 4.69 2.83 -2.46
CA PHE A 38 5.24 2.40 -1.18
C PHE A 38 4.17 2.33 -0.09
N HIS A 39 3.40 3.41 0.07
CA HIS A 39 2.32 3.44 1.07
C HIS A 39 1.18 2.46 0.74
N ILE A 40 0.85 2.24 -0.54
CA ILE A 40 -0.12 1.21 -0.95
C ILE A 40 0.38 -0.18 -0.52
N ARG A 41 1.65 -0.51 -0.81
CA ARG A 41 2.22 -1.81 -0.44
C ARG A 41 2.26 -2.01 1.07
N LEU A 42 2.59 -0.98 1.84
CA LEU A 42 2.51 -1.03 3.31
C LEU A 42 1.08 -1.29 3.77
N ALA A 43 0.09 -0.61 3.19
CA ALA A 43 -1.30 -0.79 3.56
C ALA A 43 -1.81 -2.20 3.26
N GLU A 44 -1.49 -2.74 2.08
CA GLU A 44 -1.87 -4.11 1.71
C GLU A 44 -1.13 -5.15 2.57
N LYS A 45 0.15 -4.94 2.90
CA LYS A 45 0.88 -5.83 3.81
C LYS A 45 0.28 -5.81 5.22
N ALA A 46 -0.10 -4.65 5.73
CA ALA A 46 -0.78 -4.53 7.02
C ALA A 46 -2.16 -5.20 6.98
N TYR A 47 -2.86 -5.13 5.84
CA TYR A 47 -4.11 -5.87 5.64
C TYR A 47 -3.89 -7.39 5.63
N ASP A 48 -2.83 -7.91 4.99
CA ASP A 48 -2.49 -9.33 5.08
C ASP A 48 -2.15 -9.75 6.52
N LEU A 49 -1.35 -8.94 7.24
CA LEU A 49 -1.01 -9.18 8.65
C LEU A 49 -2.22 -9.22 9.57
N MET A 50 -3.30 -8.53 9.21
CA MET A 50 -4.57 -8.60 9.94
C MET A 50 -5.16 -10.02 9.92
N TYR A 51 -5.01 -10.76 8.81
CA TYR A 51 -5.45 -12.16 8.71
C TYR A 51 -4.47 -13.14 9.34
N ASP A 52 -3.17 -12.86 9.30
CA ASP A 52 -2.15 -13.68 9.98
C ASP A 52 -2.13 -13.45 11.50
N SER A 53 -2.90 -12.49 12.00
CA SER A 53 -2.94 -12.14 13.42
C SER A 53 -3.54 -13.25 14.28
N ILE A 54 -2.79 -13.66 15.29
CA ILE A 54 -3.16 -14.74 16.22
C ILE A 54 -4.16 -14.24 17.29
N ASN A 55 -4.22 -12.93 17.53
CA ASN A 55 -5.07 -12.35 18.57
C ASN A 55 -5.70 -11.00 18.11
N PRO A 56 -6.80 -10.56 18.75
CA PRO A 56 -7.52 -9.35 18.35
C PRO A 56 -6.70 -8.06 18.51
N THR A 57 -5.76 -8.03 19.45
CA THR A 57 -4.88 -6.87 19.66
C THR A 57 -3.95 -6.66 18.46
N THR A 58 -3.33 -7.74 17.96
CA THR A 58 -2.46 -7.65 16.77
C THR A 58 -3.26 -7.33 15.52
N ALA A 59 -4.48 -7.88 15.37
CA ALA A 59 -5.37 -7.53 14.26
C ALA A 59 -5.78 -6.04 14.31
N THR A 60 -6.03 -5.49 15.50
CA THR A 60 -6.36 -4.07 15.69
C THR A 60 -5.19 -3.15 15.34
N ALA A 61 -3.96 -3.54 15.73
CA ALA A 61 -2.74 -2.80 15.38
C ALA A 61 -2.53 -2.80 13.86
N ALA A 62 -2.57 -3.99 13.23
CA ALA A 62 -2.44 -4.14 11.78
C ALA A 62 -3.52 -3.35 11.00
N TYR A 63 -4.76 -3.35 11.49
CA TYR A 63 -5.83 -2.51 10.95
C TYR A 63 -5.52 -1.00 11.04
N SER A 64 -4.90 -0.56 12.14
CA SER A 64 -4.53 0.85 12.34
C SER A 64 -3.41 1.26 11.39
N ASP A 65 -2.36 0.44 11.27
CA ASP A 65 -1.26 0.63 10.31
C ASP A 65 -1.75 0.69 8.85
N MET A 66 -2.69 -0.20 8.50
CA MET A 66 -3.31 -0.23 7.17
C MET A 66 -4.05 1.08 6.87
N LYS A 67 -4.85 1.58 7.82
CA LYS A 67 -5.57 2.85 7.65
C LYS A 67 -4.63 4.04 7.49
N GLU A 68 -3.58 4.09 8.30
CA GLU A 68 -2.61 5.18 8.26
C GLU A 68 -1.89 5.20 6.91
N SER A 69 -1.42 4.04 6.45
CA SER A 69 -0.75 3.87 5.16
C SER A 69 -1.64 4.28 3.98
N PHE A 70 -2.91 3.85 3.95
CA PHE A 70 -3.85 4.32 2.92
C PHE A 70 -4.09 5.83 3.00
N SER A 71 -4.16 6.40 4.21
CA SER A 71 -4.37 7.84 4.38
C SER A 71 -3.19 8.65 3.87
N MET A 72 -1.95 8.16 4.04
CA MET A 72 -0.74 8.78 3.48
C MET A 72 -0.74 8.70 1.95
N ALA A 73 -1.05 7.52 1.37
CA ALA A 73 -1.17 7.35 -0.07
C ALA A 73 -2.23 8.28 -0.69
N ILE A 74 -3.40 8.41 -0.06
CA ILE A 74 -4.47 9.30 -0.48
C ILE A 74 -4.02 10.76 -0.45
N GLN A 75 -3.44 11.23 0.66
CA GLN A 75 -2.97 12.62 0.79
C GLN A 75 -1.92 12.96 -0.26
N LEU A 76 -0.98 12.04 -0.54
CA LEU A 76 0.03 12.23 -1.58
C LEU A 76 -0.59 12.27 -2.98
N ALA A 77 -1.59 11.42 -3.26
CA ALA A 77 -2.33 11.44 -4.52
C ALA A 77 -3.14 12.75 -4.70
N GLU A 78 -3.78 13.25 -3.62
CA GLU A 78 -4.50 14.53 -3.61
C GLU A 78 -3.58 15.71 -3.89
N LYS A 79 -2.42 15.78 -3.20
CA LYS A 79 -1.40 16.83 -3.41
C LYS A 79 -0.90 16.90 -4.84
N ARG A 80 -1.03 15.82 -5.61
CA ARG A 80 -0.58 15.72 -7.01
C ARG A 80 -1.72 15.80 -8.02
N GLY A 81 -2.94 16.05 -7.57
CA GLY A 81 -4.10 16.16 -8.46
C GLY A 81 -4.51 14.83 -9.11
N LEU A 82 -4.10 13.68 -8.56
CA LEU A 82 -4.43 12.36 -9.11
C LEU A 82 -5.82 11.91 -8.65
N THR A 83 -6.87 12.67 -8.98
CA THR A 83 -8.24 12.50 -8.44
C THR A 83 -8.79 11.09 -8.64
N LYS A 84 -8.52 10.45 -9.78
CA LYS A 84 -8.93 9.06 -10.02
C LYS A 84 -8.26 8.08 -9.07
N HIS A 85 -6.96 8.28 -8.78
CA HIS A 85 -6.24 7.42 -7.84
C HIS A 85 -6.77 7.61 -6.42
N VAL A 86 -7.08 8.84 -6.03
CA VAL A 86 -7.69 9.14 -4.73
C VAL A 86 -8.99 8.36 -4.54
N GLN A 87 -9.89 8.38 -5.53
CA GLN A 87 -11.16 7.65 -5.46
C GLN A 87 -10.96 6.14 -5.36
N GLU A 88 -10.05 5.58 -6.14
CA GLU A 88 -9.74 4.14 -6.10
C GLU A 88 -9.13 3.73 -4.73
N LEU A 89 -8.22 4.55 -4.19
CA LEU A 89 -7.60 4.31 -2.89
C LEU A 89 -8.60 4.42 -1.74
N GLN A 90 -9.50 5.41 -1.79
CA GLN A 90 -10.59 5.55 -0.82
C GLN A 90 -11.50 4.32 -0.87
N LYS A 91 -11.93 3.90 -2.06
CA LYS A 91 -12.75 2.70 -2.23
C LYS A 91 -12.07 1.43 -1.69
N ARG A 92 -10.76 1.28 -1.94
CA ARG A 92 -9.99 0.15 -1.43
C ARG A 92 -9.91 0.18 0.10
N ARG A 93 -9.57 1.32 0.69
CA ARG A 93 -9.53 1.52 2.14
C ARG A 93 -10.87 1.20 2.79
N ASP A 94 -11.97 1.71 2.23
CA ASP A 94 -13.31 1.54 2.78
C ASP A 94 -13.73 0.05 2.74
N HIS A 95 -13.38 -0.66 1.67
CA HIS A 95 -13.55 -2.12 1.62
C HIS A 95 -12.77 -2.84 2.73
N CYS A 96 -11.49 -2.50 2.93
CA CYS A 96 -10.69 -3.12 4.00
C CYS A 96 -11.25 -2.80 5.40
N GLN A 97 -11.83 -1.60 5.60
CA GLN A 97 -12.50 -1.23 6.84
C GLN A 97 -13.79 -2.03 7.07
N ASP A 98 -14.59 -2.24 6.03
CA ASP A 98 -15.80 -3.06 6.10
C ASP A 98 -15.47 -4.51 6.48
N VAL A 99 -14.44 -5.09 5.84
CA VAL A 99 -13.92 -6.41 6.18
C VAL A 99 -13.53 -6.49 7.65
N TYR A 100 -12.73 -5.54 8.13
CA TYR A 100 -12.29 -5.53 9.53
C TYR A 100 -13.49 -5.52 10.50
N ARG A 101 -14.48 -4.66 10.21
CA ARG A 101 -15.70 -4.51 11.02
C ARG A 101 -16.59 -5.74 11.01
N ASN A 102 -16.56 -6.55 9.96
CA ASN A 102 -17.41 -7.72 9.83
C ASN A 102 -16.75 -9.01 10.35
N GLN A 103 -15.41 -9.05 10.37
CA GLN A 103 -14.67 -10.28 10.69
C GLN A 103 -13.94 -10.24 12.04
N PHE A 104 -13.55 -9.07 12.52
CA PHE A 104 -12.67 -8.94 13.70
C PHE A 104 -13.28 -8.11 14.83
N ARG A 105 -14.44 -7.50 14.61
CA ARG A 105 -15.20 -6.70 15.57
C ARG A 105 -16.66 -7.08 15.55
#